data_AF-A0A9Q3PGV4-F1
#
_entry.id   AF-A0A9Q3PGV4-F1
#
_cell.length_a   1.000
_cell.length_b   1.000
_cell.length_c   1.000
_cell.angle_alpha   90.00
_cell.angle_beta   90.00
_cell.angle_gamma   90.00
#
_symmetry.space_group_name_H-M   'P 1'
#
loop_
_entity.id
_entity.type
_entity.pdbx_description
1 polymer ?
#
loop_
_entity_poly.entity_id
_entity_poly.type
_entity_poly.pdbx_seq_one_letter_code
_entity_poly.pdbx_strand_id
1 'polypeptide(L)'
;MKCLCLFLALEKLNYCPEGCGFEVITDCTAVKSLLSRKTPNRHMLRWQIAIQEYRGNMKIVHKDGNIHKNSDGLRRWPLKNNNDNPAYAPEEASPQIPIEGISVTDLNTTFFEEVRNSYNHDKNCIILCRLLTKYLKDNSVIHALDDIWRKTYDEGTFHLLDGIIYHRT
;
A
#
# COMPACT_ATOMS: atom_id res chain seq x y z
N MET A 1 3.11 -21.41 -15.43
CA MET A 1 2.24 -22.19 -14.53
C MET A 1 2.53 -21.94 -13.04
N LYS A 2 3.78 -21.95 -12.56
CA LYS A 2 4.08 -21.80 -11.11
C LYS A 2 3.63 -20.45 -10.48
N CYS A 3 3.74 -19.33 -11.19
CA CYS A 3 3.26 -18.03 -10.69
C CYS A 3 1.73 -17.91 -10.69
N LEU A 4 1.04 -18.64 -11.58
CA LEU A 4 -0.42 -18.67 -11.63
C LEU A 4 -0.98 -19.39 -10.40
N CYS A 5 -0.34 -20.48 -9.95
CA CYS A 5 -0.74 -21.18 -8.73
C CYS A 5 -0.63 -20.30 -7.48
N LEU A 6 0.41 -19.45 -7.40
CA LEU A 6 0.54 -18.50 -6.31
C LEU A 6 -0.61 -17.48 -6.33
N PHE A 7 -0.91 -16.92 -7.50
CA PHE A 7 -1.99 -15.96 -7.65
C PHE A 7 -3.34 -16.57 -7.25
N LEU A 8 -3.69 -17.74 -7.79
CA LEU A 8 -4.93 -18.44 -7.45
C LEU A 8 -5.02 -18.78 -5.96
N ALA A 9 -3.89 -19.09 -5.32
CA ALA A 9 -3.84 -19.33 -3.88
C ALA A 9 -4.10 -18.04 -3.09
N LEU A 10 -3.50 -16.92 -3.48
CA LEU A 10 -3.73 -15.62 -2.84
C LEU A 10 -5.18 -15.14 -3.02
N GLU A 11 -5.73 -15.29 -4.22
CA GLU A 11 -7.12 -14.93 -4.54
C GLU A 11 -8.12 -15.74 -3.69
N LYS A 12 -7.92 -17.07 -3.57
CA LYS A 12 -8.78 -17.92 -2.73
C LYS A 12 -8.61 -17.67 -1.23
N LEU A 13 -7.45 -17.16 -0.81
CA LEU A 13 -7.16 -16.92 0.60
C LEU A 13 -7.42 -15.46 1.01
N ASN A 14 -7.87 -14.57 0.12
CA ASN A 14 -7.94 -13.12 0.33
C ASN A 14 -8.63 -12.68 1.64
N TYR A 15 -9.52 -13.49 2.20
CA TYR A 15 -10.21 -13.22 3.47
C TYR A 15 -9.31 -13.35 4.73
N CYS A 16 -8.20 -14.07 4.67
CA CYS A 16 -7.31 -14.33 5.82
C CYS A 16 -6.07 -13.43 5.96
N PRO A 17 -5.42 -12.94 4.89
CA PRO A 17 -4.18 -12.17 5.00
C PRO A 17 -4.34 -10.65 5.06
N GLU A 18 -5.56 -10.10 5.00
CA GLU A 18 -5.75 -8.66 5.22
C GLU A 18 -5.27 -8.26 6.62
N GLY A 19 -4.21 -7.44 6.68
CA GLY A 19 -3.65 -6.92 7.93
C GLY A 19 -2.65 -7.84 8.67
N CYS A 20 -2.42 -9.07 8.23
CA CYS A 20 -1.47 -9.99 8.86
C CYS A 20 -0.25 -10.27 7.98
N GLY A 21 0.95 -10.24 8.57
CA GLY A 21 2.19 -10.62 7.88
C GLY A 21 2.25 -12.12 7.62
N PHE A 22 2.43 -12.54 6.36
CA PHE A 22 2.49 -13.96 6.00
C PHE A 22 3.69 -14.32 5.13
N GLU A 23 4.14 -15.57 5.25
CA GLU A 23 5.27 -16.09 4.48
C GLU A 23 4.80 -17.00 3.35
N VAL A 24 5.21 -16.70 2.12
CA VAL A 24 4.98 -17.53 0.94
C VAL A 24 6.20 -18.40 0.71
N ILE A 25 6.03 -19.71 0.89
CA ILE A 25 7.09 -20.69 0.64
C ILE A 25 6.94 -21.27 -0.77
N THR A 26 7.98 -21.16 -1.60
CA THR A 26 7.93 -21.61 -3.01
C THR A 26 9.23 -22.26 -3.49
N ASP A 27 9.13 -23.27 -4.34
CA ASP A 27 10.26 -23.88 -5.05
C ASP A 27 10.62 -23.12 -6.35
N CYS A 28 9.92 -22.01 -6.62
CA CYS A 28 10.07 -21.27 -7.84
C CYS A 28 10.95 -20.04 -7.63
N THR A 29 12.19 -20.11 -8.11
CA THR A 29 13.14 -18.97 -8.08
C THR A 29 12.61 -17.73 -8.82
N ALA A 30 11.78 -17.92 -9.86
CA ALA A 30 11.16 -16.83 -10.60
C ALA A 30 10.20 -15.99 -9.73
N VAL A 31 9.50 -16.62 -8.78
CA VAL A 31 8.59 -15.93 -7.84
C VAL A 31 9.39 -15.06 -6.86
N LYS A 32 10.55 -15.54 -6.39
CA LYS A 32 11.47 -14.71 -5.59
C LYS A 32 11.98 -13.48 -6.37
N SER A 33 12.24 -13.64 -7.67
CA SER A 33 12.69 -12.55 -8.54
C SER A 33 11.57 -11.63 -9.05
N LEU A 34 10.31 -11.98 -8.78
CA LEU A 34 9.15 -11.26 -9.29
C LEU A 34 9.07 -9.85 -8.72
N LEU A 35 9.42 -9.65 -7.45
CA LEU A 35 9.32 -8.36 -6.77
C LEU A 35 10.59 -7.49 -6.88
N SER A 36 11.71 -8.05 -7.34
CA SER A 36 13.01 -7.37 -7.38
C SER A 36 13.47 -6.94 -8.79
N ARG A 37 12.75 -7.33 -9.84
CA ARG A 37 13.12 -7.00 -11.23
C ARG A 37 12.74 -5.56 -11.58
N LYS A 38 13.74 -4.79 -12.03
CA LYS A 38 13.60 -3.39 -12.49
C LYS A 38 12.84 -3.25 -13.81
N THR A 39 12.91 -4.24 -14.70
CA THR A 39 12.23 -4.24 -16.01
C THR A 39 11.41 -5.51 -16.19
N PRO A 40 10.14 -5.53 -15.74
CA PRO A 40 9.26 -6.68 -15.89
C PRO A 40 8.75 -6.81 -17.33
N ASN A 41 8.67 -8.04 -17.85
CA ASN A 41 7.90 -8.35 -19.06
C ASN A 41 6.39 -8.13 -18.78
N ARG A 42 5.56 -7.87 -19.80
CA ARG A 42 4.10 -7.67 -19.69
C ARG A 42 3.40 -8.66 -18.77
N HIS A 43 3.72 -9.95 -18.87
CA HIS A 43 3.15 -10.97 -17.98
C HIS A 43 3.59 -10.80 -16.52
N MET A 44 4.87 -10.51 -16.30
CA MET A 44 5.40 -10.24 -14.96
C MET A 44 4.84 -8.96 -14.36
N LEU A 45 4.65 -7.91 -15.17
CA LEU A 45 4.07 -6.64 -14.73
C LEU A 45 2.63 -6.85 -14.25
N ARG A 46 1.83 -7.62 -14.99
CA ARG A 46 0.48 -8.01 -14.56
C ARG A 46 0.49 -8.71 -13.20
N TRP A 47 1.41 -9.65 -13.00
CA TRP A 47 1.54 -10.34 -11.71
C TRP A 47 2.03 -9.41 -10.59
N GLN A 48 2.95 -8.48 -10.88
CA GLN A 48 3.45 -7.52 -9.90
C GLN A 48 2.34 -6.57 -9.41
N ILE A 49 1.50 -6.06 -10.32
CA ILE A 49 0.35 -5.22 -9.97
C ILE A 49 -0.63 -6.03 -9.10
N ALA A 50 -0.94 -7.27 -9.50
CA ALA A 50 -1.90 -8.11 -8.80
C ALA A 50 -1.48 -8.50 -7.36
N ILE A 51 -0.19 -8.52 -7.05
CA ILE A 51 0.32 -8.85 -5.70
C ILE A 51 0.79 -7.61 -4.93
N GLN A 52 0.57 -6.41 -5.48
CA GLN A 52 1.08 -5.17 -4.91
C GLN A 52 0.50 -4.90 -3.52
N GLU A 53 -0.76 -5.24 -3.30
CA GLU A 53 -1.48 -5.07 -2.04
C GLU A 53 -0.83 -5.88 -0.90
N TYR A 54 -0.41 -7.11 -1.20
CA TYR A 54 0.25 -7.97 -0.20
C TYR A 54 1.73 -7.64 -0.03
N ARG A 55 2.34 -6.78 -0.86
CA ARG A 55 3.80 -6.57 -0.89
C ARG A 55 4.37 -6.08 0.44
N GLY A 56 3.61 -5.30 1.21
CA GLY A 56 4.05 -4.81 2.53
C GLY A 56 4.05 -5.89 3.61
N ASN A 57 3.16 -6.88 3.48
CA ASN A 57 2.90 -7.89 4.52
C ASN A 57 3.36 -9.31 4.10
N MET A 58 3.78 -9.51 2.86
CA MET A 58 4.16 -10.80 2.30
C MET A 58 5.67 -10.96 2.17
N LYS A 59 6.20 -12.05 2.73
CA LYS A 59 7.60 -12.44 2.58
C LYS A 59 7.74 -13.71 1.76
N ILE A 60 8.43 -13.63 0.61
CA ILE A 60 8.64 -14.78 -0.28
C ILE A 60 9.93 -15.50 0.12
N VAL A 61 9.80 -16.75 0.56
CA VAL A 61 10.91 -17.64 0.94
C VAL A 61 11.03 -18.75 -0.09
N HIS A 62 12.23 -18.89 -0.66
CA HIS A 62 12.53 -20.01 -1.55
C HIS A 62 13.02 -21.22 -0.75
N LYS A 63 12.45 -22.40 -0.98
CA LYS A 63 12.90 -23.68 -0.43
C LYS A 63 12.97 -24.75 -1.52
N ASP A 64 13.86 -25.73 -1.34
CA ASP A 64 14.03 -26.82 -2.29
C ASP A 64 12.75 -27.65 -2.45
N GLY A 65 12.46 -28.03 -3.69
CA GLY A 65 11.21 -28.72 -4.05
C GLY A 65 11.00 -30.06 -3.32
N ASN A 66 12.06 -30.68 -2.81
CA ASN A 66 11.99 -31.94 -2.08
C ASN A 66 11.26 -31.82 -0.71
N ILE A 67 11.15 -30.58 -0.20
CA ILE A 67 10.44 -30.27 1.05
C ILE A 67 8.93 -30.07 0.78
N HIS A 68 8.52 -29.81 -0.46
CA HIS A 68 7.14 -29.47 -0.83
C HIS A 68 6.33 -30.70 -1.29
N LYS A 69 6.48 -31.85 -0.63
CA LYS A 69 5.82 -33.11 -1.04
C LYS A 69 4.29 -33.01 -1.03
N ASN A 70 3.71 -32.24 -0.12
CA ASN A 70 2.28 -31.98 -0.04
C ASN A 70 1.76 -31.19 -1.25
N SER A 71 2.40 -30.06 -1.57
CA SER A 71 2.04 -29.17 -2.68
C SER A 71 2.32 -29.84 -4.04
N ASP A 72 3.45 -30.54 -4.16
CA ASP A 72 3.79 -31.29 -5.37
C ASP A 72 2.86 -32.51 -5.56
N GLY A 73 2.43 -33.15 -4.48
CA GLY A 73 1.42 -34.20 -4.50
C GLY A 73 0.09 -33.71 -5.05
N LEU A 74 -0.42 -32.57 -4.54
CA LEU A 74 -1.66 -31.95 -5.01
C LEU A 74 -1.57 -31.52 -6.48
N ARG A 75 -0.41 -31.04 -6.92
CA ARG A 75 -0.18 -30.65 -8.32
C ARG A 75 -0.17 -31.86 -9.26
N ARG A 76 0.39 -32.99 -8.83
CA ARG A 76 0.47 -34.22 -9.63
C ARG A 76 -0.86 -34.96 -9.72
N TRP A 77 -1.74 -34.77 -8.74
CA TRP A 77 -3.02 -35.44 -8.63
C TRP A 77 -4.17 -34.43 -8.44
N PRO A 78 -4.42 -33.56 -9.43
CA PRO A 78 -5.55 -32.63 -9.33
C PRO A 78 -6.87 -33.42 -9.35
N LEU A 79 -7.77 -33.10 -8.42
CA LEU A 79 -9.15 -33.56 -8.48
C LEU A 79 -9.81 -32.99 -9.74
N LYS A 80 -10.79 -33.72 -10.28
CA LYS A 80 -11.62 -33.20 -11.38
C LYS A 80 -12.31 -31.91 -10.91
N ASN A 81 -12.43 -30.94 -11.83
CA ASN A 81 -13.16 -29.71 -11.56
C ASN A 81 -14.67 -29.95 -11.76
N ASN A 82 -15.29 -30.65 -10.82
CA ASN A 82 -16.73 -30.96 -10.81
C ASN A 82 -17.37 -30.52 -9.48
N ASN A 83 -18.71 -30.49 -9.41
CA ASN A 83 -19.44 -30.05 -8.20
C ASN A 83 -19.10 -30.85 -6.93
N ASP A 84 -18.58 -32.08 -7.07
CA ASP A 84 -18.13 -32.91 -5.93
C ASP A 84 -16.79 -32.44 -5.34
N ASN A 85 -16.05 -31.60 -6.05
CA ASN A 85 -14.80 -31.02 -5.59
C ASN A 85 -15.10 -29.78 -4.73
N PRO A 86 -14.70 -29.73 -3.45
CA PRO A 86 -14.90 -28.54 -2.61
C PRO A 86 -14.19 -27.29 -3.15
N ALA A 87 -13.21 -27.46 -4.05
CA ALA A 87 -12.50 -26.38 -4.73
C ALA A 87 -13.03 -26.10 -6.15
N TYR A 88 -14.21 -26.63 -6.52
CA TYR A 88 -14.86 -26.44 -7.82
C TYR A 88 -14.93 -24.96 -8.20
N ALA A 89 -14.47 -24.65 -9.40
CA ALA A 89 -14.52 -23.32 -9.98
C ALA A 89 -15.12 -23.43 -11.38
N PRO A 90 -16.37 -23.00 -11.61
CA PRO A 90 -16.99 -23.06 -12.93
C PRO A 90 -16.19 -22.21 -13.93
N GLU A 91 -15.85 -22.77 -15.10
CA GLU A 91 -15.01 -22.11 -16.13
C GLU A 91 -15.63 -20.81 -16.69
N GLU A 92 -16.96 -20.67 -16.60
CA GLU A 92 -17.70 -19.51 -17.11
C GLU A 92 -18.04 -18.45 -16.04
N ALA A 93 -17.78 -18.73 -14.77
CA ALA A 93 -17.85 -17.67 -13.77
C ALA A 93 -16.57 -16.84 -13.92
N SER A 94 -16.65 -15.77 -14.71
CA SER A 94 -15.78 -14.62 -14.44
C SER A 94 -15.93 -14.34 -12.95
N PRO A 95 -14.87 -14.50 -12.12
CA PRO A 95 -14.99 -14.14 -10.73
C PRO A 95 -15.42 -12.69 -10.76
N GLN A 96 -16.65 -12.43 -10.31
CA GLN A 96 -17.02 -11.10 -9.86
C GLN A 96 -16.18 -10.95 -8.61
N ILE A 97 -14.91 -10.56 -8.80
CA ILE A 97 -14.15 -9.93 -7.76
C ILE A 97 -14.89 -8.60 -7.66
N PRO A 98 -15.77 -8.39 -6.65
CA PRO A 98 -16.19 -7.03 -6.40
C PRO A 98 -14.86 -6.30 -6.18
N ILE A 99 -14.61 -5.30 -7.02
CA ILE A 99 -13.65 -4.28 -6.65
C ILE A 99 -14.33 -3.61 -5.47
N GLU A 100 -14.18 -4.21 -4.27
CA GLU A 100 -14.36 -3.54 -3.00
C GLU A 100 -13.31 -2.45 -3.08
N GLY A 101 -13.75 -1.28 -3.56
CA GLY A 101 -12.86 -0.25 -4.08
C GLY A 101 -11.72 0.05 -3.12
N ILE A 102 -10.70 0.75 -3.61
CA ILE A 102 -9.77 1.45 -2.73
C ILE A 102 -10.64 2.18 -1.71
N SER A 103 -10.69 1.67 -0.48
CA SER A 103 -11.40 2.33 0.61
C SER A 103 -10.53 3.50 0.98
N VAL A 104 -10.66 4.56 0.20
CA VAL A 104 -10.28 5.88 0.63
C VAL A 104 -11.35 6.23 1.64
N THR A 105 -11.09 5.92 2.90
CA THR A 105 -11.78 6.62 3.98
C THR A 105 -11.34 8.06 3.87
N ASP A 106 -12.07 8.82 3.05
CA ASP A 106 -11.98 10.26 3.04
C ASP A 106 -12.20 10.69 4.49
N LEU A 107 -11.17 11.31 5.08
CA LEU A 107 -11.35 12.01 6.33
C LEU A 107 -12.48 13.01 6.10
N ASN A 108 -13.50 12.96 6.94
CA ASN A 108 -14.64 13.86 6.82
C ASN A 108 -14.13 15.30 6.75
N THR A 109 -14.73 16.13 5.91
CA THR A 109 -14.37 17.55 5.77
C THR A 109 -14.36 18.26 7.13
N THR A 110 -15.19 17.80 8.08
CA THR A 110 -15.20 18.25 9.48
C THR A 110 -13.82 18.16 10.14
N PHE A 111 -13.05 17.10 9.89
CA PHE A 111 -11.70 16.95 10.45
C PHE A 111 -10.77 18.06 9.94
N PHE A 112 -10.77 18.31 8.63
CA PHE A 112 -9.92 19.35 8.05
C PHE A 112 -10.36 20.76 8.48
N GLU A 113 -11.65 21.00 8.65
CA GLU A 113 -12.19 22.24 9.23
C GLU A 113 -11.73 22.43 10.67
N GLU A 114 -11.79 21.39 11.50
CA GLU A 114 -11.29 21.42 12.88
C GLU A 114 -9.78 21.71 12.93
N VAL A 115 -8.99 21.07 12.06
CA VAL A 115 -7.55 21.35 11.96
C VAL A 115 -7.30 22.81 11.58
N ARG A 116 -8.00 23.37 10.59
CA ARG A 116 -7.87 24.78 10.22
C ARG A 116 -8.29 25.71 11.36
N ASN A 117 -9.36 25.38 12.07
CA ASN A 117 -9.84 26.14 13.21
C ASN A 117 -8.85 26.10 14.39
N SER A 118 -8.12 25.00 14.56
CA SER A 118 -7.09 24.87 15.60
C SER A 118 -5.98 25.91 15.44
N TYR A 119 -5.65 26.31 14.20
CA TYR A 119 -4.60 27.29 13.93
C TYR A 119 -4.90 28.66 14.53
N ASN A 120 -6.17 29.04 14.71
CA ASN A 120 -6.54 30.32 15.31
C ASN A 120 -6.16 30.43 16.80
N HIS A 121 -5.79 29.31 17.44
CA HIS A 121 -5.43 29.27 18.85
C HIS A 121 -3.90 29.30 19.07
N ASP A 122 -3.11 29.12 18.01
CA ASP A 122 -1.65 29.09 18.07
C ASP A 122 -1.03 30.24 17.25
N LYS A 123 -0.27 31.09 17.94
CA LYS A 123 0.40 32.27 17.34
C LYS A 123 1.31 31.87 16.17
N ASN A 124 2.11 30.79 16.30
CA ASN A 124 3.04 30.36 15.26
C ASN A 124 2.29 29.82 14.04
N CYS A 125 1.21 29.06 14.24
CA CYS A 125 0.37 28.56 13.15
C CYS A 125 -0.27 29.71 12.34
N ILE A 126 -0.78 30.75 13.01
CA ILE A 126 -1.33 31.94 12.33
C ILE A 126 -0.24 32.62 11.48
N ILE A 127 0.96 32.79 12.04
CA ILE A 127 2.08 33.41 11.34
C ILE A 127 2.52 32.57 10.14
N LEU A 128 2.66 31.25 10.31
CA LEU A 128 3.02 30.33 9.23
C LEU A 128 1.99 30.32 8.10
N CYS A 129 0.69 30.28 8.41
CA CYS A 129 -0.36 30.37 7.41
C CYS A 129 -0.22 31.66 6.58
N ARG A 130 0.07 32.80 7.21
CA ARG A 130 0.26 34.08 6.51
C ARG A 130 1.51 34.08 5.63
N LEU A 131 2.63 33.59 6.16
CA LEU A 131 3.91 33.52 5.45
C LEU A 131 3.80 32.60 4.22
N LEU A 132 3.19 31.43 4.38
CA LEU A 132 3.08 30.41 3.33
C LEU A 132 1.99 30.73 2.29
N THR A 133 0.91 31.40 2.66
CA THR A 133 -0.17 31.76 1.71
C THR A 133 0.24 32.87 0.75
N LYS A 134 0.92 33.92 1.25
CA LYS A 134 1.17 35.12 0.44
C LYS A 134 2.53 35.12 -0.27
N TYR A 135 3.34 34.07 -0.13
CA TYR A 135 4.76 34.09 -0.55
C TYR A 135 5.49 35.38 -0.10
N LEU A 136 5.06 35.98 1.01
CA LEU A 136 5.63 37.22 1.51
C LEU A 136 6.83 36.87 2.39
N LYS A 137 8.03 37.18 1.90
CA LYS A 137 9.26 37.15 2.69
C LYS A 137 9.37 38.44 3.51
N ASP A 138 8.43 38.64 4.42
CA ASP A 138 8.51 39.75 5.37
C ASP A 138 9.32 39.32 6.60
N ASN A 139 10.56 39.81 6.66
CA ASN A 139 11.49 39.50 7.76
C ASN A 139 10.91 39.88 9.14
N SER A 140 10.07 40.91 9.22
CA SER A 140 9.47 41.32 10.49
C SER A 140 8.50 40.28 11.04
N VAL A 141 7.78 39.59 10.15
CA VAL A 141 6.79 38.55 10.47
C VAL A 141 7.49 37.24 10.82
N ILE A 142 8.61 36.93 10.17
CA ILE A 142 9.44 35.75 10.47
C ILE A 142 10.04 35.85 11.88
N HIS A 143 10.47 37.04 12.30
CA HIS A 143 10.99 37.27 13.66
C HIS A 143 9.93 37.14 14.76
N ALA A 144 8.64 37.17 14.41
CA ALA A 144 7.56 36.94 15.36
C ALA A 144 7.34 35.46 15.69
N LEU A 145 7.92 34.53 14.90
CA LEU A 145 7.95 33.10 15.20
C LEU A 145 8.89 32.81 16.36
N ASP A 146 8.50 31.83 17.18
CA ASP A 146 9.37 31.31 18.22
C ASP A 146 10.60 30.62 17.61
N ASP A 147 11.70 30.55 18.36
CA ASP A 147 13.03 30.20 17.82
C ASP A 147 13.08 28.84 17.10
N ILE A 148 12.37 27.83 17.60
CA ILE A 148 12.31 26.50 16.99
C ILE A 148 11.59 26.55 15.64
N TRP A 149 10.44 27.23 15.60
CA TRP A 149 9.60 27.36 14.40
C TRP A 149 10.24 28.22 13.32
N ARG A 150 10.95 29.28 13.74
CA ARG A 150 11.72 30.13 12.84
C ARG A 150 12.83 29.34 12.15
N LYS A 151 13.60 28.57 12.92
CA LYS A 151 14.67 27.73 12.39
C LYS A 151 14.16 26.73 11.36
N THR A 152 13.09 26.01 11.67
CA THR A 152 12.50 25.02 10.74
C THR A 152 11.85 25.67 9.52
N TYR A 153 11.28 26.87 9.68
CA TYR A 153 10.79 27.67 8.55
C TYR A 153 11.94 28.08 7.60
N ASP A 154 13.06 28.57 8.14
CA ASP A 154 14.24 28.95 7.34
C ASP A 154 14.87 27.74 6.63
N GLU A 155 14.76 26.55 7.21
CA GLU A 155 15.14 25.26 6.60
C GLU A 155 14.20 24.82 5.46
N GLY A 156 13.05 25.48 5.28
CA GLY A 156 12.09 25.17 4.23
C GLY A 156 11.32 23.88 4.46
N THR A 157 11.13 23.47 5.72
CA THR A 157 10.45 22.20 6.05
C THR A 157 8.92 22.32 6.09
N PHE A 158 8.38 23.53 6.14
CA PHE A 158 6.94 23.79 6.14
C PHE A 158 6.34 24.00 4.76
N HIS A 159 5.18 23.40 4.54
CA HIS A 159 4.38 23.56 3.32
C HIS A 159 2.92 23.82 3.72
N LEU A 160 2.23 24.65 2.93
CA LEU A 160 0.80 24.89 3.09
C LEU A 160 0.07 24.35 1.87
N LEU A 161 -0.82 23.38 2.07
CA LEU A 161 -1.65 22.80 1.02
C LEU A 161 -3.10 22.77 1.52
N ASP A 162 -4.01 23.32 0.73
CA ASP A 162 -5.45 23.42 1.06
C ASP A 162 -5.75 23.99 2.45
N GLY A 163 -4.91 24.94 2.87
CA GLY A 163 -5.01 25.59 4.17
C GLY A 163 -4.55 24.72 5.35
N ILE A 164 -3.87 23.60 5.10
CA ILE A 164 -3.29 22.70 6.11
C ILE A 164 -1.76 22.83 6.09
N ILE A 165 -1.16 23.01 7.27
CA ILE A 165 0.29 23.10 7.44
C ILE A 165 0.87 21.69 7.53
N TYR A 166 1.82 21.39 6.64
CA TYR A 166 2.61 20.17 6.63
C TYR A 166 4.04 20.48 7.07
N HIS A 167 4.61 19.65 7.93
CA HIS A 167 5.98 19.75 8.39
C HIS A 167 6.74 18.49 7.97
N ARG A 168 7.84 18.66 7.22
CA ARG A 168 8.75 17.57 6.87
C ARG A 168 9.82 17.44 7.94
N THR A 169 9.76 16.38 8.73
CA THR A 169 10.84 15.94 9.63
C THR A 169 12.05 15.42 8.86
#